data_AF-A0A831YGL8-F1
#
_entry.id   AF-A0A831YGL8-F1
#
_cell.length_a   1.000
_cell.length_b   1.000
_cell.length_c   1.000
_cell.angle_alpha   90.00
_cell.angle_beta   90.00
_cell.angle_gamma   90.00
#
_symmetry.space_group_name_H-M   'P 1'
#
loop_
_entity.id
_entity.type
_entity.pdbx_description
1 polymer ?
#
loop_
_entity_poly.entity_id
_entity_poly.type
_entity_poly.pdbx_seq_one_letter_code
_entity_poly.pdbx_strand_id
1 'polypeptide(L)'
;MSLTTRLRCPICGADTSVAITPELLRQASEKGVARLLVRCPRGHAIVVTIDQYGYVRSALPVHEAGRQDCEVTDKAPTSVRARLIAILEKGAVTDADALLLEKAKAAGWVICI
;
A
#
# COMPACT_ATOMS: atom_id res chain seq x y z
N MET A 1 -22.94 -15.47 -13.92
CA MET A 1 -23.09 -15.58 -12.45
C MET A 1 -21.81 -15.08 -11.82
N SER A 2 -21.87 -14.03 -11.00
CA SER A 2 -20.71 -13.55 -10.22
C SER A 2 -20.74 -14.21 -8.84
N LEU A 3 -19.68 -14.94 -8.50
CA LEU A 3 -19.51 -15.44 -7.13
C LEU A 3 -19.11 -14.25 -6.28
N THR A 4 -19.76 -14.03 -5.14
CA THR A 4 -19.38 -12.96 -4.21
C THR A 4 -18.83 -13.57 -2.94
N THR A 5 -17.67 -13.09 -2.51
CA THR A 5 -17.06 -13.49 -1.24
C THR A 5 -17.05 -12.31 -0.29
N ARG A 6 -17.31 -12.57 1.00
CA ARG A 6 -17.30 -11.55 2.05
C ARG A 6 -15.97 -11.61 2.79
N LEU A 7 -15.38 -10.46 3.04
CA LEU A 7 -14.18 -10.31 3.85
C LEU A 7 -14.30 -9.10 4.77
N ARG A 8 -13.67 -9.18 5.93
CA ARG A 8 -13.54 -8.04 6.83
C ARG A 8 -12.33 -7.22 6.44
N CYS A 9 -12.50 -5.90 6.39
CA CYS A 9 -11.39 -4.99 6.20
C CYS A 9 -10.37 -5.19 7.34
N PRO A 10 -9.09 -5.49 7.04
CA PRO A 10 -8.08 -5.69 8.08
C PRO A 10 -7.73 -4.38 8.83
N ILE A 11 -8.16 -3.22 8.33
CA ILE A 11 -7.87 -1.90 8.92
C ILE A 11 -8.98 -1.46 9.88
N CYS A 12 -10.26 -1.53 9.48
CA CYS A 12 -11.38 -1.01 10.27
C CYS A 12 -12.43 -2.06 10.67
N GLY A 13 -12.25 -3.31 10.27
CA GLY A 13 -13.19 -4.40 10.58
C GLY A 13 -14.51 -4.38 9.81
N ALA A 14 -14.77 -3.36 8.97
CA ALA A 14 -16.00 -3.29 8.20
C ALA A 14 -16.12 -4.44 7.19
N ASP A 15 -17.33 -5.01 7.06
CA ASP A 15 -17.61 -6.04 6.07
C ASP A 15 -17.55 -5.47 4.64
N THR A 16 -16.90 -6.20 3.76
CA THR A 16 -16.73 -5.86 2.35
C THR A 16 -17.03 -7.09 1.50
N SER A 17 -17.75 -6.92 0.41
CA SER A 17 -18.01 -7.99 -0.56
C SER A 17 -17.18 -7.79 -1.82
N VAL A 18 -16.58 -8.87 -2.31
CA VAL A 18 -15.78 -8.89 -3.53
C VAL A 18 -16.47 -9.78 -4.55
N ALA A 19 -16.65 -9.24 -5.76
CA ALA A 19 -17.08 -10.03 -6.90
C ALA A 19 -15.89 -10.80 -7.49
N ILE A 20 -16.04 -12.12 -7.57
CA ILE A 20 -15.11 -13.04 -8.20
C ILE A 20 -15.63 -13.30 -9.61
N THR A 21 -14.86 -12.87 -10.60
CA THR A 21 -15.19 -13.07 -12.01
C THR A 21 -14.51 -14.34 -12.54
N PRO A 22 -15.03 -14.94 -13.62
CA PRO A 22 -14.39 -16.10 -14.26
C PRO A 22 -12.93 -15.85 -14.67
N GLU A 23 -12.59 -14.62 -15.04
CA GLU A 23 -11.23 -14.24 -15.42
C GLU A 23 -10.27 -14.30 -14.23
N LEU A 24 -10.72 -13.91 -13.04
CA LEU A 24 -9.93 -14.03 -11.81
C LEU A 24 -9.67 -15.50 -11.45
N LEU A 25 -10.69 -16.36 -11.60
CA LEU A 25 -10.53 -17.80 -11.37
C LEU A 25 -9.57 -18.42 -12.38
N ARG A 26 -9.64 -18.01 -13.66
CA ARG A 26 -8.70 -18.45 -14.70
C ARG A 26 -7.27 -18.04 -14.37
N GLN A 27 -7.07 -16.80 -13.93
CA GLN A 27 -5.75 -16.33 -13.48
C GLN A 27 -5.24 -17.14 -12.28
N ALA A 28 -6.12 -17.44 -11.32
CA ALA A 28 -5.77 -18.24 -10.16
C ALA A 28 -5.46 -19.70 -10.51
N SER A 29 -6.14 -20.31 -11.49
CA SER A 29 -5.81 -21.66 -11.95
C SER A 29 -4.48 -21.72 -12.70
N GLU A 30 -4.12 -20.68 -13.46
CA GLU A 30 -2.86 -20.62 -14.21
C GLU A 30 -1.66 -20.33 -13.30
N LYS A 31 -1.83 -19.47 -12.28
CA LYS A 31 -0.73 -18.94 -11.45
C LYS A 31 -0.76 -19.45 -10.00
N GLY A 32 -1.70 -20.33 -9.65
CA GLY A 32 -1.98 -20.79 -8.30
C GLY A 32 -2.80 -19.81 -7.45
N VAL A 33 -2.66 -18.49 -7.69
CA VAL A 33 -3.41 -17.43 -7.01
C VAL A 33 -3.68 -16.24 -7.93
N ALA A 34 -4.80 -15.56 -7.72
CA ALA A 34 -5.11 -14.24 -8.29
C ALA A 34 -5.09 -13.18 -7.19
N ARG A 35 -4.59 -11.99 -7.50
CA ARG A 35 -4.61 -10.83 -6.60
C ARG A 35 -5.52 -9.78 -7.17
N LEU A 36 -6.37 -9.20 -6.34
CA LEU A 36 -7.21 -8.07 -6.72
C LEU A 36 -7.12 -6.95 -5.69
N LEU A 37 -7.38 -5.72 -6.15
CA LEU A 37 -7.47 -4.55 -5.29
C LEU A 37 -8.94 -4.26 -4.98
N VAL A 38 -9.25 -4.08 -3.70
CA VAL A 38 -10.60 -3.88 -3.18
C VAL A 38 -10.60 -2.62 -2.33
N ARG A 39 -11.66 -1.84 -2.43
CA ARG A 39 -11.90 -0.70 -1.53
C ARG A 39 -12.98 -1.06 -0.53
N CYS A 40 -12.65 -0.88 0.74
CA CYS A 40 -13.62 -0.91 1.83
C CYS A 40 -14.62 0.25 1.66
N PRO A 41 -15.89 0.11 2.08
CA PRO A 41 -16.85 1.22 2.10
C PRO A 41 -16.40 2.43 2.95
N ARG A 42 -15.40 2.25 3.83
CA ARG A 42 -14.75 3.33 4.59
C ARG A 42 -13.56 3.99 3.86
N GLY A 43 -13.25 3.58 2.63
CA GLY A 43 -12.19 4.18 1.79
C GLY A 43 -10.85 3.45 1.80
N HIS A 44 -10.63 2.46 2.66
CA HIS A 44 -9.35 1.73 2.73
C HIS A 44 -9.12 0.82 1.51
N ALA A 45 -7.91 0.85 0.95
CA ALA A 45 -7.49 -0.05 -0.10
C ALA A 45 -6.88 -1.35 0.48
N ILE A 46 -7.26 -2.49 -0.09
CA ILE A 46 -6.90 -3.82 0.39
C ILE A 46 -6.53 -4.68 -0.82
N VAL A 47 -5.41 -5.39 -0.77
CA VAL A 47 -5.08 -6.45 -1.73
C VAL A 47 -5.62 -7.76 -1.20
N VAL A 48 -6.48 -8.41 -1.99
CA VAL A 48 -7.05 -9.70 -1.65
C VAL A 48 -6.46 -10.75 -2.59
N THR A 49 -5.97 -11.85 -2.00
CA THR A 49 -5.47 -13.01 -2.75
C THR A 49 -6.54 -14.09 -2.74
N ILE A 50 -6.92 -14.57 -3.92
CA ILE A 50 -7.93 -15.58 -4.15
C ILE A 50 -7.29 -16.81 -4.81
N ASP A 51 -7.70 -18.01 -4.41
CA ASP A 51 -7.27 -19.25 -5.05
C ASP A 51 -8.16 -19.67 -6.23
N GLN A 52 -7.79 -20.77 -6.90
CA GLN A 52 -8.52 -21.30 -8.05
C GLN A 52 -9.97 -21.72 -7.76
N TYR A 53 -10.34 -21.89 -6.49
CA TYR A 53 -11.68 -22.26 -6.05
C TYR A 53 -12.51 -21.05 -5.62
N GLY A 54 -11.94 -19.84 -5.66
CA GLY A 54 -12.61 -18.62 -5.23
C GLY A 54 -12.52 -18.33 -3.73
N TYR A 55 -11.68 -19.04 -2.98
CA TYR A 55 -11.47 -18.75 -1.56
C TYR A 55 -10.42 -17.65 -1.36
N VAL A 56 -10.71 -16.75 -0.42
CA VAL A 56 -9.75 -15.73 0.02
C VAL A 56 -8.68 -16.38 0.88
N ARG A 57 -7.43 -16.34 0.41
CA ARG A 57 -6.26 -16.85 1.13
C ARG A 57 -5.62 -15.79 2.02
N SER A 58 -5.63 -14.55 1.59
CA SER A 58 -5.13 -13.42 2.37
C SER A 58 -5.81 -12.12 1.96
N ALA A 59 -5.92 -11.21 2.92
CA ALA A 59 -6.34 -9.82 2.70
C ALA A 59 -5.31 -8.94 3.40
N LEU A 60 -4.51 -8.23 2.61
CA LEU A 60 -3.47 -7.35 3.09
C LEU A 60 -3.89 -5.90 2.88
N PRO A 61 -3.73 -5.02 3.88
CA PRO A 61 -3.90 -3.60 3.66
C PRO A 61 -2.93 -3.14 2.57
N VAL A 62 -3.45 -2.45 1.55
CA VAL A 62 -2.59 -1.63 0.70
C VAL A 62 -2.15 -0.50 1.61
N HIS A 63 -0.95 -0.64 2.16
CA HIS A 63 -0.22 0.55 2.50
C HIS A 63 0.07 1.15 1.12
N GLU A 64 -0.74 2.12 0.71
CA GLU A 64 -0.16 3.19 -0.09
C GLU A 64 1.12 3.56 0.67
N ALA A 65 2.16 4.02 -0.01
CA ALA A 65 3.17 4.80 0.69
C ALA A 65 2.51 6.12 1.15
N GLY A 66 1.40 6.01 1.90
CA GLY A 66 0.85 7.04 2.73
C GLY A 66 2.03 7.48 3.53
N ARG A 67 2.30 8.78 3.42
CA ARG A 67 3.00 9.59 4.40
C ARG A 67 3.27 8.73 5.62
N GLN A 68 4.45 8.11 5.65
CA GLN A 68 5.09 7.98 6.93
C GLN A 68 5.05 9.40 7.46
N ASP A 69 4.49 9.62 8.64
CA ASP A 69 4.47 10.93 9.30
C ASP A 69 5.92 11.25 9.67
N CYS A 70 6.69 11.48 8.62
CA CYS A 70 8.09 11.77 8.62
C CYS A 70 8.17 13.28 8.63
N GLU A 71 8.76 13.83 9.67
CA GLU A 71 9.00 15.26 9.76
C GLU A 71 10.47 15.53 9.46
N VAL A 72 10.72 16.60 8.71
CA VAL A 72 12.07 17.12 8.50
C VAL A 72 12.44 17.96 9.71
N THR A 73 13.47 17.54 10.45
CA THR A 73 13.91 18.23 11.66
C THR A 73 14.70 19.49 11.33
N ASP A 74 14.90 20.36 12.33
CA ASP A 74 15.74 21.57 12.20
C ASP A 74 17.24 21.26 12.04
N LYS A 75 17.62 19.99 12.17
CA LYS A 75 18.98 19.51 11.91
C LYS A 75 19.28 19.39 10.41
N ALA A 76 18.26 19.37 9.55
CA ALA A 76 18.43 19.27 8.11
C ALA A 76 19.01 20.58 7.53
N PRO A 77 20.07 20.52 6.70
CA PRO A 77 20.60 21.70 6.03
C PRO A 77 19.54 22.38 5.16
N THR A 78 19.51 23.71 5.17
CA THR A 78 18.52 24.52 4.43
C THR A 78 18.51 24.21 2.93
N SER A 79 19.67 23.85 2.36
CA SER A 79 19.84 23.49 0.95
C SER A 79 19.11 22.21 0.54
N VAL A 80 18.87 21.28 1.47
CA VAL A 80 18.23 19.98 1.19
C VAL A 80 16.82 19.86 1.79
N ARG A 81 16.43 20.76 2.71
CA ARG A 81 15.13 20.73 3.38
C ARG A 81 13.95 20.75 2.41
N ALA A 82 13.94 21.66 1.44
CA ALA A 82 12.86 21.74 0.45
C ALA A 82 12.73 20.46 -0.39
N ARG A 83 13.86 19.84 -0.73
CA ARG A 83 13.89 18.58 -1.48
C ARG A 83 13.38 17.41 -0.63
N LEU A 84 13.77 17.33 0.65
CA LEU A 84 13.27 16.32 1.58
C LEU A 84 11.76 16.43 1.80
N ILE A 85 11.23 17.65 1.98
CA ILE A 85 9.77 17.88 2.08
C ILE A 85 9.07 17.38 0.82
N ALA A 86 9.57 17.73 -0.36
CA ALA A 86 8.98 17.29 -1.62
C ALA A 86 8.99 15.75 -1.77
N ILE A 87 10.07 15.09 -1.35
CA ILE A 87 10.19 13.63 -1.35
C ILE A 87 9.18 12.99 -0.38
N LEU A 88 8.96 13.60 0.79
CA LEU A 88 7.99 13.10 1.77
C LEU A 88 6.53 13.32 1.34
N GLU A 89 6.24 14.41 0.63
CA GLU A 89 4.90 14.70 0.13
C GLU A 89 4.52 13.91 -1.12
N LYS A 90 5.47 13.73 -2.05
CA LYS A 90 5.21 13.19 -3.40
C LYS A 90 5.81 11.80 -3.63
N GLY A 91 6.62 11.31 -2.70
CA GLY A 91 7.42 10.11 -2.86
C GLY A 91 8.74 10.36 -3.59
N ALA A 92 9.69 9.45 -3.41
CA ALA A 92 10.95 9.47 -4.16
C ALA A 92 10.68 9.12 -5.63
N VAL A 93 11.05 10.03 -6.54
CA VAL A 93 10.85 9.86 -7.99
C VAL A 93 12.11 9.30 -8.66
N THR A 94 13.28 9.49 -8.03
CA THR A 94 14.58 9.06 -8.54
C THR A 94 15.39 8.28 -7.50
N ASP A 95 16.35 7.47 -7.95
CA ASP A 95 17.26 6.74 -7.06
C ASP A 95 18.09 7.69 -6.17
N ALA A 96 18.39 8.89 -6.67
CA ALA A 96 19.06 9.93 -5.89
C ALA A 96 18.18 10.45 -4.74
N ASP A 97 16.87 10.53 -4.94
CA ASP A 97 15.92 10.93 -3.90
C ASP A 97 15.77 9.84 -2.82
N ALA A 98 15.75 8.57 -3.23
CA ALA A 98 15.74 7.45 -2.30
C ALA A 98 17.02 7.43 -1.45
N LEU A 99 18.19 7.61 -2.08
CA LEU A 99 19.47 7.67 -1.37
C LEU A 99 19.53 8.87 -0.42
N LEU A 100 19.04 10.04 -0.84
CA LEU A 100 18.98 11.23 -0.01
C LEU A 100 18.10 11.01 1.23
N LEU A 101 16.93 10.39 1.05
CA LEU A 101 16.01 10.10 2.16
C LEU A 101 16.62 9.11 3.15
N GLU A 102 17.28 8.05 2.68
CA GLU A 102 17.99 7.08 3.53
C GLU A 102 19.10 7.75 4.35
N LYS A 103 19.93 8.59 3.72
CA LYS A 103 20.98 9.33 4.42
C LYS A 103 20.41 10.35 5.42
N ALA A 104 19.29 11.00 5.07
CA ALA A 104 18.62 11.94 5.95
C ALA A 104 18.02 11.25 7.18
N LYS A 105 17.46 10.04 7.03
CA LYS A 105 17.01 9.22 8.17
C LYS A 105 18.17 8.83 9.07
N ALA A 106 19.27 8.32 8.50
CA ALA A 106 20.47 7.95 9.26
C ALA A 106 21.10 9.14 10.01
N ALA A 107 21.02 10.36 9.46
CA ALA A 107 21.51 11.58 10.08
C ALA A 107 20.53 12.21 11.09
N GLY A 108 19.33 11.66 11.26
CA GLY A 108 18.29 12.23 12.12
C GLY A 108 17.70 13.55 11.61
N TRP A 109 17.82 13.80 10.31
CA TRP A 109 17.20 14.93 9.61
C TRP A 109 15.75 14.65 9.26
N VAL A 110 15.37 13.38 9.19
CA VAL A 110 14.00 12.92 8.98
C VAL A 110 13.68 11.90 10.06
N ILE A 111 12.59 12.13 10.80
CA ILE A 111 12.09 11.20 11.84
C ILE A 111 10.69 10.79 11.44
N CYS A 112 10.45 9.49 11.33
CA CYS A 112 9.17 8.91 10.96
C CYS A 112 8.54 8.27 12.20
N ILE A 113 7.30 8.65 12.50
CA ILE A 113 6.52 8.19 13.66
C ILE A 113 5.69 6.96 13.28
#